data_AF-A0A7S1UNB0-F1
#
_entry.id   AF-A0A7S1UNB0-F1
#
_cell.length_a   1.000
_cell.length_b   1.000
_cell.length_c   1.000
_cell.angle_alpha   90.00
_cell.angle_beta   90.00
_cell.angle_gamma   90.00
#
_symmetry.space_group_name_H-M   'P 1'
#
loop_
_entity.id
_entity.type
_entity.pdbx_description
1 polymer ?
#
loop_
_entity_poly.entity_id
_entity_poly.type
_entity_poly.pdbx_seq_one_letter_code
_entity_poly.pdbx_strand_id
1 'polypeptide(L)'
;NDDDSSNNRTSPAAVSTWQNLDTFVWDDDGTTVGSTATTTTTTTTPLNKIPTIRLPDSFPRLASALEPKHDSTTHYLPRFSAMLDYIWYSSAGSTKVTTTVAPMPTVEQLSKHVGMPSVELPSDHVSLVCDLKLGDDG
;
A
#
# COMPACT_ATOMS: atom_id res chain seq x y z
N ASN A 1 -52.73 2.59 14.71
CA ASN A 1 -52.70 3.16 13.35
C ASN A 1 -51.82 4.38 13.40
N ASP A 2 -50.53 4.20 13.14
CA ASP A 2 -49.89 4.76 11.96
C ASP A 2 -48.58 3.99 11.73
N ASP A 3 -48.34 3.71 10.46
CA ASP A 3 -47.57 2.63 9.87
C ASP A 3 -46.16 3.15 9.53
N ASP A 4 -45.14 2.73 10.27
CA ASP A 4 -43.74 3.06 9.95
C ASP A 4 -43.15 1.94 9.08
N SER A 5 -43.56 1.94 7.82
CA SER A 5 -43.03 1.04 6.80
C SER A 5 -41.64 1.53 6.36
N SER A 6 -40.59 1.08 7.05
CA SER A 6 -39.21 1.28 6.60
C SER A 6 -39.00 0.58 5.25
N ASN A 7 -38.88 1.37 4.18
CA ASN A 7 -38.56 0.92 2.83
C ASN A 7 -37.19 0.23 2.81
N ASN A 8 -37.17 -1.10 2.93
CA ASN A 8 -35.98 -1.91 2.67
C ASN A 8 -35.75 -1.98 1.16
N ARG A 9 -35.06 -0.96 0.63
CA ARG A 9 -34.58 -0.94 -0.75
C ARG A 9 -33.35 -1.83 -0.83
N THR A 10 -33.55 -3.14 -0.95
CA THR A 10 -32.49 -4.11 -1.20
C THR A 10 -31.90 -3.86 -2.59
N SER A 11 -30.84 -3.06 -2.65
CA SER A 11 -29.97 -3.00 -3.81
C SER A 11 -29.33 -4.38 -4.04
N PRO A 12 -29.48 -5.03 -5.21
CA PRO A 12 -28.96 -6.37 -5.47
C PRO A 12 -27.42 -6.49 -5.53
N ALA A 13 -26.69 -5.40 -5.28
CA ALA A 13 -25.25 -5.31 -5.52
C ALA A 13 -24.39 -5.28 -4.25
N ALA A 14 -24.99 -5.41 -3.06
CA ALA A 14 -24.23 -5.53 -1.80
C ALA A 14 -23.79 -6.98 -1.56
N VAL A 15 -23.18 -7.62 -2.57
CA VAL A 15 -22.38 -8.83 -2.32
C VAL A 15 -21.15 -8.33 -1.57
N SER A 16 -21.16 -8.49 -0.25
CA SER A 16 -20.18 -7.87 0.63
C SER A 16 -18.79 -8.35 0.24
N THR A 17 -17.93 -7.40 -0.15
CA THR A 17 -16.49 -7.59 -0.44
C THR A 17 -15.75 -8.38 0.64
N TRP A 18 -16.32 -8.44 1.85
CA TRP A 18 -15.87 -9.16 3.03
C TRP A 18 -15.98 -10.69 2.95
N GLN A 19 -16.71 -11.27 1.99
CA GLN A 19 -16.91 -12.73 1.91
C GLN A 19 -15.64 -13.53 1.60
N ASN A 20 -14.62 -12.88 1.05
CA ASN A 20 -13.34 -13.51 0.69
C ASN A 20 -12.21 -13.16 1.67
N LEU A 21 -12.53 -12.53 2.81
CA LEU A 21 -11.53 -12.15 3.80
C LEU A 21 -11.36 -13.27 4.83
N ASP A 22 -10.16 -13.83 4.93
CA ASP A 22 -9.81 -14.73 6.02
C ASP A 22 -9.91 -13.98 7.35
N THR A 23 -10.63 -14.55 8.30
CA THR A 23 -10.71 -14.03 9.68
C THR A 23 -9.91 -14.95 10.57
N PHE A 24 -8.88 -14.40 11.22
CA PHE A 24 -8.07 -15.14 12.19
C PHE A 24 -8.57 -14.82 13.59
N VAL A 25 -8.88 -15.86 14.36
CA VAL A 25 -9.17 -15.77 15.79
C VAL A 25 -7.96 -16.32 16.54
N TRP A 26 -7.50 -15.56 17.53
CA TRP A 26 -6.41 -15.95 18.41
C TRP A 26 -7.01 -16.36 19.76
N ASP A 27 -6.58 -17.50 20.28
CA ASP A 27 -6.83 -17.85 21.68
C ASP A 27 -5.81 -17.13 22.58
N ASP A 28 -6.19 -16.93 23.85
CA ASP A 28 -5.39 -16.21 24.86
C ASP A 28 -4.01 -16.85 25.15
N ASP A 29 -3.78 -18.08 24.67
CA ASP A 29 -2.51 -18.81 24.78
C ASP A 29 -1.57 -18.61 23.57
N GLY A 30 -1.97 -17.80 22.58
CA GLY A 30 -1.18 -17.50 21.39
C GLY A 30 -1.20 -18.59 20.33
N THR A 31 -2.04 -19.62 20.48
CA THR A 31 -2.19 -20.68 19.49
C THR A 31 -3.25 -20.30 18.45
N THR A 32 -2.93 -20.44 17.16
CA THR A 32 -3.90 -20.20 16.08
C THR A 32 -4.89 -21.35 16.00
N VAL A 33 -6.16 -21.09 16.31
CA VAL A 33 -7.26 -22.00 16.00
C VAL A 33 -7.85 -21.56 14.66
N GLY A 34 -7.77 -22.43 13.65
CA GLY A 34 -7.84 -22.09 12.23
C GLY A 34 -9.01 -21.20 11.72
N SER A 35 -8.75 -20.58 10.56
CA SER A 35 -9.70 -19.79 9.75
C SER A 35 -10.91 -20.64 9.31
N THR A 36 -12.12 -20.13 9.49
CA THR A 36 -13.33 -20.74 8.92
C THR A 36 -14.21 -19.67 8.26
N ALA A 37 -14.00 -19.43 6.96
CA ALA A 37 -15.05 -18.87 6.10
C ALA A 37 -15.96 -20.02 5.62
N THR A 38 -16.92 -20.43 6.46
CA THR A 38 -17.99 -21.33 6.00
C THR A 38 -19.08 -20.49 5.34
N THR A 39 -19.15 -20.50 4.00
CA THR A 39 -20.42 -20.29 3.32
C THR A 39 -20.50 -21.21 2.09
N THR A 40 -21.39 -22.19 2.21
CA THR A 40 -21.84 -23.14 1.20
C THR A 40 -22.24 -22.41 -0.08
N THR A 41 -21.36 -22.38 -1.09
CA THR A 41 -21.76 -22.09 -2.46
C THR A 41 -21.31 -23.25 -3.33
N THR A 42 -22.27 -23.96 -3.90
CA THR A 42 -22.12 -25.04 -4.85
C THR A 42 -21.47 -24.51 -6.12
N THR A 43 -20.14 -24.40 -6.14
CA THR A 43 -19.36 -24.21 -7.37
C THR A 43 -18.03 -24.91 -7.17
N THR A 44 -17.74 -25.88 -8.03
CA THR A 44 -16.60 -26.81 -8.05
C THR A 44 -15.23 -26.16 -8.31
N THR A 45 -14.98 -24.98 -7.76
CA THR A 45 -13.65 -24.34 -7.81
C THR A 45 -12.96 -24.59 -6.48
N PRO A 46 -11.77 -25.20 -6.43
CA PRO A 46 -11.08 -25.44 -5.17
C PRO A 46 -10.84 -24.11 -4.46
N LEU A 47 -11.27 -24.03 -3.19
CA LEU A 47 -11.23 -22.88 -2.28
C LEU A 47 -9.82 -22.30 -2.06
N ASN A 48 -8.79 -22.97 -2.58
CA ASN A 48 -7.37 -22.71 -2.30
C ASN A 48 -6.67 -21.97 -3.46
N LYS A 49 -7.40 -21.52 -4.47
CA LYS A 49 -6.81 -20.85 -5.63
C LYS A 49 -6.86 -19.34 -5.42
N ILE A 50 -5.72 -18.77 -5.01
CA ILE A 50 -5.53 -17.30 -4.97
C ILE A 50 -5.95 -16.74 -6.35
N PRO A 51 -6.91 -15.80 -6.39
CA PRO A 51 -7.38 -15.27 -7.65
C PRO A 51 -6.24 -14.56 -8.37
N THR A 52 -6.08 -14.84 -9.67
CA THR A 52 -5.15 -14.09 -10.50
C THR A 52 -5.72 -12.70 -10.76
N ILE A 53 -5.24 -11.71 -10.03
CA ILE A 53 -5.58 -10.30 -10.25
C ILE A 53 -4.85 -9.83 -11.51
N ARG A 54 -5.59 -9.27 -12.47
CA ARG A 54 -5.03 -8.58 -13.64
C ARG A 54 -5.46 -7.13 -13.61
N LEU A 55 -4.49 -6.23 -13.80
CA LEU A 55 -4.77 -4.82 -13.99
C LEU A 55 -5.24 -4.59 -15.43
N PRO A 56 -6.20 -3.68 -15.68
CA PRO A 56 -6.61 -3.34 -17.03
C PRO A 56 -5.49 -2.62 -17.79
N ASP A 57 -5.48 -2.70 -19.12
CA ASP A 57 -4.49 -2.00 -19.96
C ASP A 57 -4.57 -0.47 -19.80
N SER A 58 -5.73 0.04 -19.37
CA SER A 58 -5.95 1.45 -19.03
C SER A 58 -5.38 1.85 -17.66
N PHE A 59 -4.81 0.91 -16.89
CA PHE A 59 -4.21 1.24 -15.60
C PHE A 59 -3.00 2.15 -15.82
N PRO A 60 -2.92 3.31 -15.14
CA PRO A 60 -1.84 4.25 -15.34
C PRO A 60 -0.48 3.61 -15.08
N ARG A 61 0.46 3.82 -16.01
CA ARG A 61 1.86 3.47 -15.73
C ARG A 61 2.43 4.56 -14.85
N LEU A 62 2.88 4.17 -13.68
CA LEU A 62 3.50 5.07 -12.71
C LEU A 62 5.00 4.83 -12.67
N ALA A 63 5.76 5.90 -12.47
CA ALA A 63 7.17 5.84 -12.16
C ALA A 63 7.42 6.52 -10.81
N SER A 64 8.39 6.01 -10.06
CA SER A 64 8.82 6.64 -8.82
C SER A 64 9.80 7.76 -9.17
N ALA A 65 9.65 8.92 -8.55
CA ALA A 65 10.63 10.00 -8.67
C ALA A 65 11.99 9.61 -8.07
N LEU A 66 11.98 8.78 -7.02
CA LEU A 66 13.17 8.21 -6.42
C LEU A 66 13.48 6.87 -7.08
N GLU A 67 14.64 6.76 -7.73
CA GLU A 67 15.15 5.48 -8.15
C GLU A 67 15.64 4.70 -6.93
N PRO A 68 15.22 3.43 -6.74
CA PRO A 68 15.72 2.57 -5.68
C PRO A 68 17.24 2.41 -5.78
N LYS A 69 18.00 3.15 -4.99
CA LYS A 69 19.42 2.86 -4.80
C LYS A 69 19.55 1.82 -3.69
N HIS A 70 20.48 0.89 -3.88
CA HIS A 70 20.69 -0.25 -2.98
C HIS A 70 21.01 0.18 -1.54
N ASP A 71 21.51 1.39 -1.34
CA ASP A 71 21.91 1.98 -0.05
C ASP A 71 20.94 3.04 0.50
N SER A 72 19.90 3.41 -0.25
CA SER A 72 18.91 4.40 0.19
C SER A 72 17.76 3.74 0.95
N THR A 73 17.36 4.34 2.07
CA THR A 73 16.22 3.91 2.88
C THR A 73 15.37 5.11 3.26
N THR A 74 14.05 4.93 3.30
CA THR A 74 13.11 5.99 3.68
C THR A 74 12.59 5.81 5.08
N HIS A 75 12.74 4.62 5.66
CA HIS A 75 12.48 4.32 7.06
C HIS A 75 13.74 3.70 7.68
N TYR A 76 14.15 4.16 8.86
CA TYR A 76 15.34 3.63 9.54
C TYR A 76 15.14 3.41 11.03
N LEU A 77 15.08 2.13 11.41
CA LEU A 77 15.25 1.64 12.77
C LEU A 77 16.39 0.61 12.81
N PRO A 78 17.10 0.46 13.95
CA PRO A 78 18.23 -0.49 14.07
C PRO A 78 17.85 -1.93 13.72
N ARG A 79 16.57 -2.29 13.90
CA ARG A 79 16.04 -3.64 13.67
C ARG A 79 15.26 -3.79 12.38
N PHE A 80 14.93 -2.68 11.71
CA PHE A 80 14.17 -2.70 10.46
C PHE A 80 14.41 -1.40 9.69
N SER A 81 14.97 -1.52 8.49
CA SER A 81 15.23 -0.40 7.60
C SER A 81 14.84 -0.80 6.19
N ALA A 82 14.04 0.02 5.54
CA ALA A 82 13.51 -0.27 4.22
C ALA A 82 13.10 1.02 3.49
N MET A 83 13.07 0.93 2.17
CA MET A 83 12.41 1.91 1.32
C MET A 83 10.92 1.59 1.25
N LEU A 84 10.11 2.40 1.92
CA LEU A 84 8.66 2.23 2.07
C LEU A 84 7.87 3.39 1.45
N ASP A 85 8.52 4.52 1.25
CA ASP A 85 7.91 5.76 0.80
C ASP A 85 8.30 6.03 -0.66
N TYR A 86 7.33 6.54 -1.43
CA TYR A 86 7.51 6.80 -2.86
C TYR A 86 6.70 8.03 -3.28
N ILE A 87 7.29 8.85 -4.14
CA ILE A 87 6.56 9.88 -4.89
C ILE A 87 6.31 9.32 -6.28
N TRP A 88 5.07 8.93 -6.56
CA TRP A 88 4.67 8.40 -7.86
C TRP A 88 4.19 9.50 -8.80
N TYR A 89 4.60 9.44 -10.06
CA TYR A 89 4.07 10.27 -11.13
C TYR A 89 3.65 9.43 -12.33
N SER A 90 2.73 9.96 -13.14
CA SER A 90 2.32 9.29 -14.39
C SER A 90 3.48 9.32 -15.38
N SER A 91 3.94 8.14 -15.79
CA SER A 91 4.95 7.98 -16.84
C SER A 91 4.33 7.67 -18.21
N ALA A 92 3.02 7.46 -18.26
CA ALA A 92 2.26 7.30 -19.49
C ALA A 92 1.55 8.61 -19.87
N GLY A 93 1.53 8.91 -21.16
CA GLY A 93 0.91 10.09 -21.74
C GLY A 93 1.86 10.79 -22.69
N SER A 94 1.39 11.89 -23.28
CA SER A 94 2.20 12.72 -24.18
C SER A 94 3.12 13.67 -23.39
N THR A 95 2.69 14.06 -22.18
CA THR A 95 3.43 14.97 -21.32
C THR A 95 4.61 14.31 -20.64
N LYS A 96 5.81 14.83 -20.90
CA LYS A 96 7.05 14.30 -20.32
C LYS A 96 7.29 14.91 -18.95
N VAL A 97 7.36 14.08 -17.92
CA VAL A 97 7.76 14.52 -16.56
C VAL A 97 9.24 14.25 -16.37
N THR A 98 9.99 15.26 -15.94
CA THR A 98 11.37 15.09 -15.44
C THR A 98 11.41 15.39 -13.96
N THR A 99 12.15 14.58 -13.21
CA THR A 99 12.30 14.71 -11.76
C THR A 99 13.74 15.07 -11.40
N THR A 100 13.91 15.96 -10.42
CA THR A 100 15.20 16.19 -9.74
C THR A 100 14.98 15.95 -8.26
N VAL A 101 15.73 15.02 -7.68
CA VAL A 101 15.50 14.56 -6.30
C VAL A 101 16.55 15.14 -5.37
N ALA A 102 16.13 15.60 -4.19
CA ALA A 102 17.05 16.02 -3.14
C ALA A 102 17.93 14.83 -2.69
N PRO A 103 19.19 15.07 -2.30
CA PRO A 103 20.04 14.00 -1.78
C PRO A 103 19.43 13.33 -0.55
N MET A 104 19.44 12.00 -0.54
CA MET A 104 19.07 11.22 0.64
C MET A 104 20.25 11.17 1.63
N PRO A 105 19.99 11.16 2.94
CA PRO A 105 21.02 10.93 3.95
C PRO A 105 21.60 9.53 3.83
N THR A 106 22.87 9.36 4.20
CA THR A 106 23.53 8.06 4.21
C THR A 106 23.19 7.26 5.47
N VAL A 107 23.39 5.95 5.46
CA VAL A 107 23.14 5.09 6.63
C VAL A 107 23.97 5.53 7.85
N GLU A 108 25.19 6.03 7.65
CA GLU A 108 26.03 6.57 8.72
C GLU A 108 25.39 7.80 9.38
N GLN A 109 24.74 8.66 8.59
CA GLN A 109 24.01 9.83 9.11
C GLN A 109 22.76 9.40 9.87
N LEU A 110 22.01 8.40 9.35
CA LEU A 110 20.80 7.90 9.99
C LEU A 110 21.07 7.14 11.30
N SER A 111 22.20 6.44 11.38
CA SER A 111 22.60 5.63 12.54
C SER A 111 23.39 6.39 13.60
N LYS A 112 23.65 7.70 13.39
CA LYS A 112 24.44 8.55 14.29
C LYS A 112 23.98 8.48 15.76
N HIS A 113 22.67 8.39 15.98
CA HIS A 113 22.04 8.27 17.29
C HIS A 113 21.44 6.87 17.53
N VAL A 114 22.11 5.83 17.05
CA VAL A 114 21.63 4.42 16.98
C VAL A 114 20.56 4.23 15.89
N GLY A 115 19.64 5.18 15.72
CA GLY A 115 18.67 5.21 14.63
C GLY A 115 17.78 6.45 14.68
N MET A 116 16.63 6.36 14.03
CA MET A 116 15.60 7.40 14.01
C MET A 116 14.34 6.96 14.77
N PRO A 117 13.52 7.86 15.34
CA PRO A 117 13.79 9.29 15.49
C PRO A 117 14.96 9.55 16.45
N SER A 118 15.51 10.76 16.38
CA SER A 118 16.60 11.25 17.21
C SER A 118 16.49 12.76 17.45
N VAL A 119 17.46 13.33 18.18
CA VAL A 119 17.53 14.77 18.44
C VAL A 119 17.71 15.62 17.17
N GLU A 120 18.26 15.05 16.09
CA GLU A 120 18.46 15.73 14.80
C GLU A 120 17.41 15.33 13.76
N LEU A 121 16.81 14.14 13.89
CA LEU A 121 15.87 13.58 12.93
C LEU A 121 14.55 13.23 13.65
N PRO A 122 13.50 14.05 13.55
CA PRO A 122 12.34 13.97 14.45
C PRO A 122 11.34 12.85 14.12
N SER A 123 11.51 12.14 13.00
CA SER A 123 10.69 11.00 12.57
C SER A 123 11.60 9.81 12.29
N ASP A 124 11.07 8.60 12.35
CA ASP A 124 11.63 7.33 11.85
C ASP A 124 11.62 7.21 10.32
N HIS A 125 10.94 8.12 9.62
CA HIS A 125 10.96 8.27 8.17
C HIS A 125 11.78 9.48 7.70
N VAL A 126 12.46 9.31 6.56
CA VAL A 126 13.16 10.36 5.81
C VAL A 126 12.20 10.98 4.81
N SER A 127 12.07 12.30 4.85
CA SER A 127 11.23 13.03 3.89
C SER A 127 11.79 12.93 2.47
N LEU A 128 10.93 12.55 1.52
CA LEU A 128 11.24 12.60 0.10
C LEU A 128 10.92 13.98 -0.46
N VAL A 129 11.87 14.56 -1.19
CA VAL A 129 11.70 15.86 -1.83
C VAL A 129 12.20 15.77 -3.27
N CYS A 130 11.36 16.19 -4.21
CA CYS A 130 11.75 16.30 -5.61
C CYS A 130 11.05 17.49 -6.28
N ASP A 131 11.74 18.05 -7.27
CA ASP A 131 11.14 18.98 -8.23
C ASP A 131 10.54 18.17 -9.37
N LEU A 132 9.27 18.44 -9.67
CA LEU A 132 8.57 17.90 -10.83
C LEU A 132 8.47 18.97 -11.90
N LYS A 133 9.03 18.71 -13.07
CA LYS A 133 8.87 19.58 -14.23
C LYS A 133 8.01 18.89 -15.28
N LEU A 134 6.91 19.54 -15.61
CA LEU A 134 6.07 19.18 -16.75
C LEU A 134 6.72 19.75 -18.01
N GLY A 135 7.05 18.88 -18.97
CA GLY A 135 7.51 19.28 -20.29
C GLY A 135 6.38 19.21 -21.29
N ASP A 136 6.31 20.22 -22.16
CA ASP A 136 5.42 20.18 -23.33
C ASP A 136 5.99 19.18 -24.35
N ASP A 137 5.13 18.27 -24.77
CA ASP A 137 5.20 17.56 -26.03
C ASP A 137 4.94 18.58 -27.15
N GLY A 138 6.03 19.10 -27.72
CA GLY A 138 6.00 20.10 -28.79
C GLY A 138 5.12 19.73 -29.98
#